data_AF-A0A7G9W643-F1
#
_entry.id   AF-A0A7G9W643-F1
#
_cell.length_a   1.000
_cell.length_b   1.000
_cell.length_c   1.000
_cell.angle_alpha   90.00
_cell.angle_beta   90.00
_cell.angle_gamma   90.00
#
_symmetry.space_group_name_H-M   'P 1'
#
loop_
_entity.id
_entity.type
_entity.pdbx_description
1 polymer ?
#
loop_
_entity_poly.entity_id
_entity_poly.type
_entity_poly.pdbx_seq_one_letter_code
_entity_poly.pdbx_strand_id
1 'polypeptide(L)'
;MLGLEYVLGIYNMQHIELAEKLGIRKQNINMWIKGKQNIPKKYLPVLEELFGLDSEYFTKELNEIEKLEIQKEKLKRDLNPVIRKHDLQYMTGEVNDLVEVPIYDKEEINSMERTIEKAKLASRFKQALDIIDNNPYMDTYKLIVELVEKVPDKVLLHKTIEALAHYYEVLPPWVVSEPEQEEFEGEIFEVFDDNNF
;
A
#
# COMPACT_ATOMS: atom_id res chain seq x y z
N MET A 1 -11.19 12.18 8.49
CA MET A 1 -10.83 12.32 9.93
C MET A 1 -9.43 12.88 9.99
N LEU A 2 -9.20 13.95 10.77
CA LEU A 2 -7.88 14.56 10.90
C LEU A 2 -6.91 13.59 11.56
N GLY A 3 -5.70 13.48 11.01
CA GLY A 3 -4.80 12.41 11.44
C GLY A 3 -4.29 12.56 12.87
N LEU A 4 -4.15 13.77 13.40
CA LEU A 4 -3.86 13.96 14.82
C LEU A 4 -4.94 13.33 15.72
N GLU A 5 -6.23 13.44 15.36
CA GLU A 5 -7.32 12.83 16.12
C GLU A 5 -7.22 11.31 16.12
N TYR A 6 -6.98 10.76 14.93
CA TYR A 6 -6.82 9.31 14.73
C TYR A 6 -5.64 8.75 15.52
N VAL A 7 -4.47 9.42 15.43
CA VAL A 7 -3.26 9.04 16.15
C VAL A 7 -3.51 9.04 17.66
N LEU A 8 -4.10 10.09 18.22
CA LEU A 8 -4.41 10.13 19.65
C LEU A 8 -5.35 8.98 20.06
N GLY A 9 -6.33 8.66 19.22
CA GLY A 9 -7.24 7.54 19.44
C GLY A 9 -6.52 6.20 19.53
N ILE A 10 -5.65 5.88 18.56
CA ILE A 10 -4.96 4.58 18.54
C ILE A 10 -3.93 4.46 19.68
N TYR A 11 -3.28 5.56 20.06
CA TYR A 11 -2.33 5.60 21.18
C TYR A 11 -3.02 5.71 22.54
N ASN A 12 -4.36 5.77 22.57
CA ASN A 12 -5.17 5.99 23.76
C ASN A 12 -4.70 7.21 24.58
N MET A 13 -4.23 8.26 23.89
CA MET A 13 -3.67 9.46 24.50
C MET A 13 -4.73 10.54 24.61
N GLN A 14 -4.91 11.06 25.83
CA GLN A 14 -5.89 12.11 26.06
C GLN A 14 -5.38 13.47 25.58
N HIS A 15 -6.28 14.34 25.12
CA HIS A 15 -5.88 15.68 24.65
C HIS A 15 -5.22 16.53 25.75
N ILE A 16 -5.57 16.28 27.02
CA ILE A 16 -4.93 16.97 28.16
C ILE A 16 -3.48 16.52 28.34
N GLU A 17 -3.22 15.22 28.18
CA GLU A 17 -1.88 14.64 28.28
C GLU A 17 -0.96 15.19 27.18
N LEU A 18 -1.44 15.24 25.92
CA LEU A 18 -0.67 15.85 24.84
C LEU A 18 -0.39 17.34 25.10
N ALA A 19 -1.39 18.08 25.61
CA ALA A 19 -1.23 19.50 25.90
C ALA A 19 -0.16 19.75 26.99
N GLU A 20 -0.13 18.91 28.03
CA GLU A 20 0.88 18.95 29.09
C GLU A 20 2.28 18.66 28.52
N LYS A 21 2.45 17.63 27.68
CA LYS A 21 3.72 17.32 27.01
C LYS A 21 4.24 18.48 26.15
N LEU A 22 3.34 19.21 25.50
CA LEU A 22 3.68 20.35 24.64
C LEU A 22 3.76 21.70 25.39
N GLY A 23 3.46 21.74 26.69
CA GLY A 23 3.45 22.98 27.48
C GLY A 23 2.40 23.99 27.05
N ILE A 24 1.26 23.53 26.54
CA ILE A 24 0.16 24.38 26.04
C ILE A 24 -1.18 24.03 26.68
N ARG A 25 -2.20 24.85 26.42
CA ARG A 25 -3.56 24.61 26.91
C ARG A 25 -4.28 23.56 26.05
N LYS A 26 -5.08 22.69 26.68
CA LYS A 26 -5.94 21.68 26.01
C LYS A 26 -6.80 22.26 24.88
N GLN A 27 -7.25 23.52 24.99
CA GLN A 27 -8.05 24.17 23.95
C GLN A 27 -7.30 24.25 22.62
N ASN A 28 -5.96 24.41 22.62
CA ASN A 28 -5.16 24.44 21.39
C ASN A 28 -5.23 23.10 20.66
N ILE A 29 -5.06 21.98 21.38
CA ILE A 29 -5.20 20.62 20.82
C ILE A 29 -6.58 20.41 20.21
N ASN A 30 -7.64 20.81 20.91
CA ASN A 30 -9.01 20.73 20.39
C ASN A 30 -9.23 21.55 19.13
N MET A 31 -8.56 22.70 18.98
CA MET A 31 -8.65 23.52 17.77
C MET A 31 -7.92 22.86 16.59
N TRP A 32 -6.80 22.19 16.84
CA TRP A 32 -6.06 21.43 15.82
C TRP A 32 -6.87 20.23 15.32
N ILE A 33 -7.42 19.43 16.24
CA ILE A 33 -8.24 18.25 15.93
C ILE A 33 -9.52 18.63 15.16
N LYS A 34 -10.09 19.81 15.43
CA LYS A 34 -11.26 20.31 14.70
C LYS A 34 -10.92 21.00 13.38
N GLY A 35 -9.64 21.05 13.00
CA GLY A 35 -9.18 21.75 11.79
C GLY A 35 -9.38 23.27 11.82
N LYS A 36 -9.66 23.85 12.99
CA LYS A 36 -9.89 25.30 13.12
C LYS A 36 -8.59 26.10 13.16
N GLN A 37 -7.49 25.45 13.53
CA GLN A 37 -6.15 26.02 13.53
C GLN A 37 -5.15 24.96 13.10
N ASN A 38 -4.18 25.35 12.29
CA ASN A 38 -3.06 24.48 11.93
C ASN A 38 -2.14 24.25 13.13
N ILE A 39 -1.49 23.09 13.15
CA ILE A 39 -0.45 22.79 14.14
C ILE A 39 0.76 23.69 13.86
N PRO A 40 1.21 24.52 14.83
CA PRO A 40 2.42 25.32 14.67
C PRO A 40 3.64 24.44 14.39
N LYS A 41 4.47 24.82 13.39
CA LYS A 41 5.63 24.04 12.94
C LYS A 41 6.59 23.62 14.06
N LYS A 42 6.73 24.44 15.11
CA LYS A 42 7.59 24.13 16.26
C LYS A 42 7.18 22.89 17.06
N TYR A 43 5.93 22.43 16.96
CA TYR A 43 5.45 21.23 17.64
C TYR A 43 5.53 19.98 16.77
N LEU A 44 5.72 20.12 15.45
CA LEU A 44 5.79 18.97 14.54
C LEU A 44 6.94 18.02 14.90
N PRO A 45 8.18 18.48 15.15
CA PRO A 45 9.27 17.58 15.53
C PRO A 45 8.99 16.80 16.82
N VAL A 46 8.30 17.43 17.79
CA VAL A 46 7.95 16.78 19.06
C VAL A 46 6.90 15.69 18.84
N LEU A 47 5.94 15.92 17.93
CA LEU A 47 4.93 14.92 17.57
C LEU A 47 5.54 13.76 16.78
N GLU A 48 6.44 14.07 15.84
CA GLU A 48 7.19 13.06 15.08
C GLU A 48 7.99 12.15 16.01
N GLU A 49 8.70 12.72 17.00
CA GLU A 49 9.44 11.95 17.99
C GLU A 49 8.48 11.09 18.84
N LEU A 50 7.43 11.71 19.38
CA LEU A 50 6.47 11.06 20.29
C LEU A 50 5.79 9.86 19.63
N PHE A 51 5.35 9.99 18.38
CA PHE A 51 4.56 8.97 17.69
C PHE A 51 5.33 8.17 16.63
N GLY A 52 6.50 8.63 16.20
CA GLY A 52 7.31 7.96 15.16
C GLY A 52 6.67 7.97 13.80
N LEU A 53 5.96 9.04 13.51
CA LEU A 53 5.20 9.22 12.29
C LEU A 53 5.66 10.52 11.65
N ASP A 54 5.66 10.57 10.32
CA ASP A 54 5.90 11.81 9.58
C ASP A 54 4.88 12.90 9.97
N SER A 55 5.33 14.15 10.09
CA SER A 55 4.47 15.25 10.49
C SER A 55 3.30 15.51 9.55
N GLU A 56 3.40 15.10 8.28
CA GLU A 56 2.32 15.21 7.32
C GLU A 56 1.05 14.54 7.84
N TYR A 57 1.17 13.35 8.47
CA TYR A 57 0.04 12.60 9.01
C TYR A 57 -0.75 13.36 10.07
N PHE A 58 -0.14 14.27 10.84
CA PHE A 58 -0.87 15.03 11.86
C PHE A 58 -1.72 16.16 11.26
N THR A 59 -1.38 16.61 10.05
CA THR A 59 -1.90 17.86 9.47
C THR A 59 -2.96 17.63 8.39
N LYS A 60 -3.03 16.43 7.83
CA LYS A 60 -4.01 16.07 6.79
C LYS A 60 -5.14 15.19 7.32
N GLU A 61 -6.18 15.08 6.52
CA GLU A 61 -7.15 14.00 6.68
C GLU A 61 -6.55 12.70 6.16
N LEU A 62 -6.73 11.63 6.93
CA LEU A 62 -6.19 10.33 6.58
C LEU A 62 -7.14 9.54 5.70
N ASN A 63 -6.61 8.96 4.63
CA ASN A 63 -7.25 7.88 3.90
C ASN A 63 -7.07 6.53 4.62
N GLU A 64 -7.76 5.49 4.14
CA GLU A 64 -7.73 4.18 4.81
C GLU A 64 -6.35 3.50 4.77
N ILE A 65 -5.58 3.67 3.69
CA ILE A 65 -4.22 3.12 3.58
C ILE A 65 -3.31 3.81 4.60
N GLU A 66 -3.39 5.14 4.72
CA GLU A 66 -2.59 5.91 5.68
C GLU A 66 -2.92 5.53 7.14
N LYS A 67 -4.19 5.27 7.45
CA LYS A 67 -4.59 4.76 8.76
C LYS A 67 -3.94 3.41 9.06
N LEU A 68 -3.91 2.49 8.09
CA LEU A 68 -3.27 1.19 8.23
C LEU A 68 -1.74 1.33 8.43
N GLU A 69 -1.09 2.22 7.67
CA GLU A 69 0.34 2.51 7.84
C GLU A 69 0.65 3.04 9.25
N ILE A 70 -0.17 3.95 9.77
CA ILE A 70 -0.02 4.46 11.14
C ILE A 70 -0.23 3.35 12.18
N GLN A 71 -1.22 2.46 12.00
CA GLN A 71 -1.43 1.31 12.88
C GLN A 71 -0.23 0.36 12.86
N LYS A 72 0.35 0.15 11.68
CA LYS A 72 1.55 -0.66 11.50
C LYS A 72 2.74 -0.10 12.28
N GLU A 73 3.01 1.19 12.16
CA GLU A 73 4.14 1.83 12.86
C GLU A 73 3.96 1.78 14.39
N LYS A 74 2.73 1.98 14.88
CA LYS A 74 2.42 1.73 16.28
C LYS A 74 2.71 0.28 16.69
N LEU A 75 2.25 -0.69 15.90
CA LEU A 75 2.44 -2.11 16.19
C LEU A 75 3.92 -2.52 16.18
N LYS A 76 4.71 -1.97 15.24
CA LYS A 76 6.17 -2.16 15.19
C LYS A 76 6.84 -1.64 16.47
N ARG A 77 6.41 -0.47 16.97
CA ARG A 77 6.92 0.07 18.25
C ARG A 77 6.53 -0.77 19.45
N ASP A 78 5.27 -1.21 19.52
CA ASP A 78 4.75 -1.99 20.65
C ASP A 78 5.38 -3.39 20.73
N LEU A 79 5.56 -4.05 19.58
CA LEU A 79 6.04 -5.43 19.52
C LEU A 79 7.55 -5.56 19.33
N ASN A 80 8.23 -4.48 18.91
CA ASN A 80 9.66 -4.43 18.61
C ASN A 80 10.14 -5.67 17.82
N PRO A 81 9.64 -5.87 16.59
CA PRO A 81 9.89 -7.08 15.83
C PRO A 81 11.33 -7.18 15.35
N VAL A 82 11.76 -8.40 15.07
CA VAL A 82 13.03 -8.70 14.43
C VAL A 82 12.77 -9.25 13.03
N ILE A 83 13.52 -8.77 12.05
CA ILE A 83 13.47 -9.29 10.68
C ILE A 83 14.09 -10.70 10.68
N ARG A 84 13.32 -11.70 10.23
CA ARG A 84 13.78 -13.09 10.10
C ARG A 84 14.47 -13.35 8.77
N LYS A 85 13.87 -12.84 7.69
CA LYS A 85 14.34 -12.97 6.32
C LYS A 85 13.78 -11.84 5.46
N HIS A 86 14.28 -11.74 4.24
CA HIS A 86 13.69 -10.91 3.20
C HIS A 86 13.15 -11.82 2.10
N ASP A 87 12.02 -11.44 1.53
CA ASP A 87 11.48 -12.04 0.32
C ASP A 87 11.55 -11.01 -0.81
N LEU A 88 11.89 -11.44 -2.01
CA LEU A 88 11.83 -10.59 -3.20
C LEU A 88 10.39 -10.55 -3.70
N GLN A 89 9.85 -9.34 -3.85
CA GLN A 89 8.51 -9.13 -4.35
C GLN A 89 8.52 -8.07 -5.44
N TYR A 90 7.75 -8.30 -6.51
CA TYR A 90 7.58 -7.29 -7.54
C TYR A 90 6.66 -6.19 -7.03
N MET A 91 7.21 -5.00 -6.86
CA MET A 91 6.46 -3.81 -6.46
C MET A 91 6.12 -3.03 -7.73
N THR A 92 4.93 -2.42 -7.75
CA THR A 92 4.49 -1.59 -8.88
C THR A 92 3.97 -0.24 -8.40
N GLY A 93 4.23 0.81 -9.18
CA GLY A 93 3.81 2.18 -8.88
C GLY A 93 5.01 3.10 -8.61
N GLU A 94 5.47 3.17 -7.36
CA GLU A 94 6.63 4.02 -6.98
C GLU A 94 7.96 3.45 -7.50
N VAL A 95 8.05 2.13 -7.53
CA VAL A 95 9.13 1.34 -8.13
C VAL A 95 8.45 0.28 -8.98
N ASN A 96 8.96 0.00 -10.17
CA ASN A 96 8.52 -1.11 -11.03
C ASN A 96 9.67 -2.12 -11.11
N ASP A 97 9.95 -2.79 -9.99
CA ASP A 97 11.11 -3.68 -9.84
C ASP A 97 10.90 -4.66 -8.68
N LEU A 98 11.79 -5.65 -8.58
CA LEU A 98 11.88 -6.55 -7.43
C LEU A 98 12.51 -5.82 -6.24
N VAL A 99 11.77 -5.81 -5.12
CA VAL A 99 12.19 -5.16 -3.88
C VAL A 99 12.30 -6.22 -2.78
N GLU A 100 13.35 -6.11 -1.95
CA GLU A 100 13.48 -6.91 -0.74
C GLU A 100 12.48 -6.43 0.32
N VAL A 101 11.48 -7.27 0.61
CA VAL A 101 10.46 -7.01 1.63
C VAL A 101 10.79 -7.81 2.89
N PRO A 102 10.91 -7.16 4.07
CA PRO A 102 11.23 -7.85 5.31
C PRO A 102 10.06 -8.71 5.80
N ILE A 103 10.38 -9.91 6.27
CA ILE A 103 9.45 -10.78 7.00
C ILE A 103 9.85 -10.79 8.47
N TYR A 104 8.94 -10.34 9.32
CA TYR A 104 9.14 -10.19 10.74
C TYR A 104 8.87 -11.49 11.50
N ASP A 105 9.42 -11.60 12.71
CA ASP A 105 9.12 -12.69 13.63
C ASP A 105 7.71 -12.62 14.24
N LYS A 106 7.04 -11.48 14.07
CA LYS A 106 5.66 -11.21 14.51
C LYS A 106 4.69 -11.31 13.35
N GLU A 107 3.76 -12.25 13.44
CA GLU A 107 2.78 -12.48 12.36
C GLU A 107 1.76 -11.35 12.25
N GLU A 108 1.48 -10.64 13.34
CA GLU A 108 0.59 -9.49 13.36
C GLU A 108 1.10 -8.38 12.43
N ILE A 109 2.42 -8.21 12.35
CA ILE A 109 3.05 -7.20 11.49
C ILE A 109 3.04 -7.67 10.05
N ASN A 110 3.41 -8.92 9.78
CA ASN A 110 3.35 -9.50 8.43
C ASN A 110 1.92 -9.44 7.87
N SER A 111 0.92 -9.74 8.70
CA SER A 111 -0.49 -9.63 8.32
C SER A 111 -0.92 -8.18 8.06
N MET A 112 -0.37 -7.21 8.78
CA MET A 112 -0.63 -5.80 8.54
C MET A 112 -0.02 -5.35 7.21
N GLU A 113 1.23 -5.73 6.91
CA GLU A 113 1.87 -5.45 5.62
C GLU A 113 1.04 -6.01 4.45
N ARG A 114 0.61 -7.29 4.53
CA ARG A 114 -0.27 -7.89 3.50
C ARG A 114 -1.62 -7.19 3.37
N THR A 115 -2.18 -6.68 4.48
CA THR A 115 -3.44 -5.93 4.45
C THR A 115 -3.28 -4.60 3.71
N ILE A 116 -2.18 -3.89 4.00
CA ILE A 116 -1.83 -2.63 3.35
C ILE A 116 -1.61 -2.84 1.86
N GLU A 117 -0.85 -3.87 1.49
CA GLU A 117 -0.57 -4.21 0.09
C GLU A 117 -1.86 -4.47 -0.69
N LYS A 118 -2.78 -5.29 -0.15
CA LYS A 118 -4.10 -5.53 -0.75
C LYS A 118 -4.92 -4.24 -0.90
N ALA A 119 -4.88 -3.37 0.10
CA ALA A 119 -5.59 -2.09 0.06
C ALA A 119 -5.01 -1.16 -1.03
N LYS A 120 -3.68 -1.10 -1.16
CA LYS A 120 -3.00 -0.36 -2.23
C LYS A 120 -3.37 -0.90 -3.61
N LEU A 121 -3.33 -2.22 -3.80
CA LEU A 121 -3.70 -2.87 -5.06
C LEU A 121 -5.16 -2.58 -5.44
N ALA A 122 -6.09 -2.75 -4.50
CA ALA A 122 -7.51 -2.46 -4.73
C ALA A 122 -7.75 -0.99 -5.08
N SER A 123 -7.08 -0.06 -4.38
CA SER A 123 -7.16 1.37 -4.67
C SER A 123 -6.67 1.68 -6.09
N ARG A 124 -5.54 1.09 -6.50
CA ARG A 124 -5.00 1.28 -7.85
C ARG A 124 -5.90 0.67 -8.93
N PHE A 125 -6.48 -0.51 -8.68
CA PHE A 125 -7.41 -1.13 -9.62
C PHE A 125 -8.64 -0.24 -9.85
N LYS A 126 -9.19 0.32 -8.76
CA LYS A 126 -10.28 1.31 -8.87
C LYS A 126 -9.86 2.53 -9.70
N GLN A 127 -8.70 3.11 -9.41
CA GLN A 127 -8.19 4.26 -10.18
C GLN A 127 -8.03 3.92 -11.66
N ALA A 128 -7.59 2.71 -12.01
CA ALA A 128 -7.44 2.25 -13.39
C ALA A 128 -8.79 2.13 -14.12
N LEU A 129 -9.84 1.68 -13.42
CA LEU A 129 -11.20 1.64 -13.97
C LEU A 129 -11.75 3.04 -14.24
N ASP A 130 -11.39 4.01 -13.38
CA ASP A 130 -11.86 5.39 -13.47
C ASP A 130 -11.14 6.23 -14.56
N ILE A 131 -10.13 5.68 -15.26
CA ILE A 131 -9.38 6.40 -16.33
C ILE A 131 -10.29 6.73 -17.53
N ILE A 132 -11.17 5.80 -17.91
CA ILE A 132 -12.05 5.94 -19.08
C ILE A 132 -13.50 5.79 -18.62
N ASP A 133 -14.23 6.91 -18.57
CA ASP A 133 -15.61 6.98 -18.05
C ASP A 133 -16.58 6.05 -18.81
N ASN A 134 -16.46 5.97 -20.13
CA ASN A 134 -17.19 5.00 -20.96
C ASN A 134 -16.23 3.98 -21.58
N ASN A 135 -15.67 3.10 -20.74
CA ASN A 135 -14.75 2.07 -21.17
C ASN A 135 -15.50 0.96 -21.96
N PRO A 136 -15.24 0.77 -23.26
CA PRO A 136 -15.93 -0.26 -24.05
C PRO A 136 -15.54 -1.69 -23.65
N TYR A 137 -14.48 -1.86 -22.85
CA TYR A 137 -13.94 -3.16 -22.44
C TYR A 137 -14.32 -3.55 -21.00
N MET A 138 -15.39 -2.98 -20.43
CA MET A 138 -15.86 -3.34 -19.07
C MET A 138 -16.10 -4.83 -18.88
N ASP A 139 -16.55 -5.55 -19.91
CA ASP A 139 -16.73 -6.99 -19.83
C ASP A 139 -15.40 -7.75 -19.70
N THR A 140 -14.32 -7.25 -20.30
CA THR A 140 -12.97 -7.79 -20.11
C THR A 140 -12.52 -7.69 -18.65
N TYR A 141 -12.73 -6.54 -17.99
CA TYR A 141 -12.38 -6.40 -16.58
C TYR A 141 -13.21 -7.32 -15.67
N LYS A 142 -14.49 -7.55 -15.98
CA LYS A 142 -15.30 -8.54 -15.26
C LYS A 142 -14.73 -9.95 -15.41
N LEU A 143 -14.29 -10.32 -16.61
CA LEU A 143 -13.66 -11.63 -16.85
C LEU A 143 -12.34 -11.77 -16.07
N ILE A 144 -11.54 -10.71 -16.00
CA ILE A 144 -10.32 -10.70 -15.17
C ILE A 144 -10.66 -10.99 -13.71
N VAL A 145 -11.69 -10.33 -13.15
CA VAL A 145 -12.15 -10.58 -11.78
C VAL A 145 -12.60 -12.05 -11.61
N GLU A 146 -13.42 -12.55 -12.53
CA GLU A 146 -13.89 -13.95 -12.50
C GLU A 146 -12.75 -14.97 -12.55
N LEU A 147 -11.71 -14.71 -13.35
CA LEU A 147 -10.52 -15.56 -13.43
C LEU A 147 -9.75 -15.57 -12.10
N VAL A 148 -9.49 -14.39 -11.54
CA VAL A 148 -8.78 -14.27 -10.25
C VAL A 148 -9.58 -14.88 -9.10
N GLU A 149 -10.92 -14.86 -9.14
CA GLU A 149 -11.76 -15.47 -8.10
C GLU A 149 -11.84 -16.99 -8.23
N LYS A 150 -12.03 -17.52 -9.44
CA LYS A 150 -12.35 -18.94 -9.66
C LYS A 150 -11.14 -19.83 -9.88
N VAL A 151 -10.06 -19.29 -10.41
CA VAL A 151 -8.86 -20.04 -10.77
C VAL A 151 -7.56 -19.37 -10.29
N PRO A 152 -7.50 -18.84 -9.04
CA PRO A 152 -6.32 -18.12 -8.55
C PRO A 152 -5.05 -18.97 -8.45
N ASP A 153 -5.19 -20.29 -8.39
CA ASP A 153 -4.08 -21.25 -8.25
C ASP A 153 -3.57 -21.78 -9.60
N LYS A 154 -4.16 -21.35 -10.74
CA LYS A 154 -3.82 -21.91 -12.05
C LYS A 154 -2.61 -21.22 -12.64
N VAL A 155 -1.54 -21.99 -12.80
CA VAL A 155 -0.26 -21.58 -13.42
C VAL A 155 -0.47 -20.88 -14.76
N LEU A 156 -1.35 -21.43 -15.63
CA LEU A 156 -1.61 -20.83 -16.95
C LEU A 156 -2.12 -19.39 -16.88
N LEU A 157 -2.96 -19.06 -15.88
CA LEU A 157 -3.45 -17.68 -15.70
C LEU A 157 -2.28 -16.73 -15.41
N HIS A 158 -1.42 -17.09 -14.45
CA HIS A 158 -0.27 -16.29 -14.05
C HIS A 158 0.73 -16.11 -15.19
N LYS A 159 1.11 -17.22 -15.85
CA LYS A 159 2.01 -17.18 -17.01
C LYS A 159 1.49 -16.30 -18.13
N THR A 160 0.19 -16.38 -18.43
CA THR A 160 -0.44 -15.55 -19.47
C THR A 160 -0.45 -14.07 -19.10
N ILE A 161 -0.73 -13.73 -17.83
CA ILE A 161 -0.71 -12.35 -17.36
C ILE A 161 0.72 -11.77 -17.44
N GLU A 162 1.72 -12.53 -17.00
CA GLU A 162 3.13 -12.14 -17.06
C GLU A 162 3.62 -11.99 -18.51
N ALA A 163 3.29 -12.94 -19.39
CA ALA A 163 3.62 -12.86 -20.80
C ALA A 163 3.01 -11.62 -21.47
N LEU A 164 1.73 -11.31 -21.19
CA LEU A 164 1.12 -10.07 -21.66
C LEU A 164 1.87 -8.84 -21.11
N ALA A 165 2.29 -8.89 -19.86
CA ALA A 165 3.01 -7.78 -19.23
C ALA A 165 4.40 -7.55 -19.86
N HIS A 166 5.14 -8.60 -20.19
CA HIS A 166 6.39 -8.52 -20.93
C HIS A 166 6.19 -8.08 -22.39
N TYR A 167 5.20 -8.66 -23.09
CA TYR A 167 4.90 -8.34 -24.49
C TYR A 167 4.59 -6.85 -24.71
N TYR A 168 3.85 -6.23 -23.78
CA TYR A 168 3.54 -4.80 -23.82
C TYR A 168 4.59 -3.90 -23.11
N GLU A 169 5.75 -4.46 -22.73
CA GLU A 169 6.84 -3.75 -22.04
C GLU A 169 6.41 -3.03 -20.75
N VAL A 170 5.37 -3.53 -20.07
CA VAL A 170 4.91 -2.98 -18.77
C VAL A 170 5.57 -3.65 -17.57
N LEU A 171 6.20 -4.81 -17.78
CA LEU A 171 7.02 -5.55 -16.82
C LEU A 171 8.48 -5.55 -17.29
N PRO A 172 9.47 -5.26 -16.43
CA PRO A 172 10.86 -5.29 -16.85
C PRO A 172 11.32 -6.73 -17.20
N PRO A 173 12.14 -6.94 -18.23
CA PRO A 173 12.48 -8.28 -18.74
C PRO A 173 13.19 -9.21 -17.76
N TRP A 174 13.78 -8.67 -16.68
CA TRP A 174 14.45 -9.48 -15.65
C TRP A 174 13.51 -9.93 -14.53
N VAL A 175 12.27 -9.44 -14.51
CA VAL A 175 11.27 -9.83 -13.52
C VAL A 175 10.53 -11.04 -14.05
N VAL A 176 11.11 -12.21 -13.79
CA VAL A 176 10.58 -13.50 -14.22
C VAL A 176 10.16 -14.31 -13.00
N SER A 177 8.92 -14.79 -12.95
CA SER A 177 8.41 -15.56 -11.80
C SER A 177 9.01 -16.96 -11.71
N GLU A 178 9.16 -17.64 -12.84
CA GLU A 178 9.67 -19.00 -12.95
C GLU A 178 10.49 -19.17 -14.25
N PRO A 179 11.58 -19.98 -14.27
CA PRO A 179 12.38 -20.19 -15.48
C PRO A 179 11.58 -20.67 -16.70
N GLU A 180 10.54 -21.46 -16.47
CA GLU A 180 9.62 -21.97 -17.49
C GLU A 180 8.71 -20.89 -18.11
N GLN A 181 8.83 -19.63 -17.67
CA GLN A 181 8.13 -18.50 -18.26
C GLN A 181 8.73 -18.10 -19.61
N GLU A 182 10.07 -18.10 -19.74
CA GLU A 182 10.74 -17.69 -20.99
C GLU A 182 10.36 -18.60 -22.17
N GLU A 183 10.27 -19.91 -21.92
CA GLU A 183 9.83 -20.89 -22.92
C GLU A 183 8.37 -20.65 -23.33
N PHE A 184 7.50 -20.40 -22.35
CA PHE A 184 6.08 -20.10 -22.59
C PHE A 184 5.90 -18.80 -23.39
N GLU A 185 6.70 -17.77 -23.08
CA GLU A 185 6.70 -16.49 -23.78
C GLU A 185 7.14 -16.61 -25.24
N GLY A 186 8.18 -17.41 -25.51
CA GLY A 186 8.61 -17.69 -26.87
C GLY A 186 7.49 -18.27 -27.74
N GLU A 187 6.76 -19.25 -27.22
CA GLU A 187 5.63 -19.86 -27.94
C GLU A 187 4.44 -18.90 -28.10
N ILE A 188 4.07 -18.18 -27.04
CA ILE A 188 2.86 -17.35 -27.07
C ILE A 188 3.05 -16.02 -27.79
N PHE A 189 4.27 -15.48 -27.85
CA PHE A 189 4.54 -14.23 -28.58
C PHE A 189 4.39 -14.41 -30.08
N GLU A 190 4.76 -15.58 -30.64
CA GLU A 190 4.47 -15.89 -32.05
C GLU A 190 2.95 -15.82 -32.32
N VAL A 191 2.14 -16.37 -31.42
CA VAL A 191 0.68 -16.31 -31.51
C VAL A 191 0.18 -14.87 -31.38
N PHE A 192 0.73 -14.07 -30.48
CA PHE A 192 0.36 -12.66 -30.33
C PHE A 192 0.69 -11.86 -31.59
N ASP A 193 1.91 -11.97 -32.10
CA ASP A 193 2.37 -11.28 -33.32
C ASP A 193 1.49 -11.63 -34.53
N ASP A 194 1.13 -12.91 -34.68
CA ASP A 194 0.26 -13.40 -35.76
C ASP A 194 -1.18 -12.89 -35.67
N ASN A 195 -1.61 -12.34 -34.53
CA ASN A 195 -3.00 -11.90 -34.30
C ASN A 195 -3.12 -10.43 -33.92
N ASN A 196 -2.02 -9.69 -33.91
CA ASN A 196 -1.97 -8.26 -33.57
C ASN A 196 -2.10 -7.40 -34.85
N PHE A 197 -3.33 -7.30 -35.40
CA PHE A 197 -3.66 -6.51 -36.59
C PHE A 197 -4.61 -5.33 -36.32
#